data_AF-A0A126NLM4-F1
#
_entry.id   AF-A0A126NLM4-F1
#
_cell.length_a   1.000
_cell.length_b   1.000
_cell.length_c   1.000
_cell.angle_alpha   90.00
_cell.angle_beta   90.00
_cell.angle_gamma   90.00
#
_symmetry.space_group_name_H-M   'P 1'
#
loop_
_entity.id
_entity.type
_entity.pdbx_description
1 polymer ?
#
loop_
_entity_poly.entity_id
_entity_poly.type
_entity_poly.pdbx_seq_one_letter_code
_entity_poly.pdbx_strand_id
1 'polypeptide(L)'
;MGLLLIVAGLTIYQSFLNFLAIAWLLQLLLAVVAPRSGTTTTAQRRKLAIQLATVAISVLAYMMATKLLNLALGTAATGRATFITWEEAPKRVIEVLGVIKQFLHVDLISPAPLTSLLIAGLVLATSFVILLKGSSTWRFALVPAIGILTLISSVGIISVGRDFWPMPRTLVAIALIPAFAACIIPLIITSPIANRLVTASSAIILISFMGIGNLVATEQVRMNKRDALFAASLVARIPLTPGTHLAIIGGPNNAFGLSTVRGDMNISAYWPLWSKTKAISEFIGYPVLPPDEQELTRSQEYCASPLAGSWPATNSSAELDDGLVVVCLSRP
;
A
#
# COMPACT_ATOMS: atom_id res chain seq x y z
N MET A 1 -6.40 -26.21 -7.35
CA MET A 1 -5.49 -25.15 -7.87
C MET A 1 -5.74 -23.79 -7.23
N GLY A 2 -7.00 -23.30 -7.16
CA GLY A 2 -7.30 -21.97 -6.58
C GLY A 2 -6.81 -21.75 -5.14
N LEU A 3 -6.95 -22.75 -4.26
CA LEU A 3 -6.47 -22.66 -2.86
C LEU A 3 -4.97 -22.39 -2.77
N LEU A 4 -4.15 -23.15 -3.50
CA LEU A 4 -2.68 -23.01 -3.48
C LEU A 4 -2.25 -21.62 -3.97
N LEU A 5 -2.91 -21.10 -5.01
CA LEU A 5 -2.62 -19.76 -5.53
C LEU A 5 -3.00 -18.66 -4.53
N ILE A 6 -4.09 -18.83 -3.78
CA ILE A 6 -4.47 -17.87 -2.74
C ILE A 6 -3.48 -17.92 -1.58
N VAL A 7 -3.10 -19.11 -1.11
CA VAL A 7 -2.08 -19.27 -0.07
C VAL A 7 -0.75 -18.65 -0.51
N ALA A 8 -0.30 -18.93 -1.74
CA ALA A 8 0.90 -18.31 -2.30
C ALA A 8 0.76 -16.78 -2.37
N GLY A 9 -0.37 -16.25 -2.86
CA GLY A 9 -0.63 -14.82 -2.89
C GLY A 9 -0.57 -14.17 -1.50
N LEU A 10 -1.10 -14.84 -0.47
CA LEU A 10 -1.06 -14.41 0.92
C LEU A 10 0.36 -14.35 1.50
N THR A 11 1.25 -15.24 1.07
CA THR A 11 2.67 -15.20 1.48
C THR A 11 3.42 -14.01 0.88
N ILE A 12 2.94 -13.45 -0.24
CA ILE A 12 3.52 -12.26 -0.85
C ILE A 12 2.93 -11.00 -0.21
N TYR A 13 1.60 -10.84 -0.25
CA TYR A 13 0.91 -9.68 0.33
C TYR A 13 -0.51 -9.99 0.83
N GLN A 14 -0.78 -9.58 2.07
CA GLN A 14 -2.12 -9.68 2.68
C GLN A 14 -3.18 -8.81 1.96
N SER A 15 -2.78 -7.76 1.25
CA SER A 15 -3.70 -6.92 0.45
C SER A 15 -4.40 -7.71 -0.66
N PHE A 16 -3.90 -8.90 -1.01
CA PHE A 16 -4.57 -9.83 -1.91
C PHE A 16 -5.96 -10.22 -1.41
N LEU A 17 -6.19 -10.26 -0.09
CA LEU A 17 -7.51 -10.52 0.49
C LEU A 17 -8.52 -9.42 0.16
N ASN A 18 -8.07 -8.16 0.14
CA ASN A 18 -8.94 -7.04 -0.24
C ASN A 18 -9.41 -7.20 -1.69
N PHE A 19 -8.50 -7.60 -2.58
CA PHE A 19 -8.81 -7.86 -3.98
C PHE A 19 -9.82 -9.00 -4.14
N LEU A 20 -9.61 -10.13 -3.46
CA LEU A 20 -10.54 -11.26 -3.50
C LEU A 20 -11.91 -10.93 -2.91
N ALA A 21 -11.95 -10.21 -1.79
CA ALA A 21 -13.19 -9.82 -1.14
C ALA A 21 -14.03 -8.90 -2.04
N ILE A 22 -13.41 -7.89 -2.65
CA ILE A 22 -14.09 -6.99 -3.59
C ILE A 22 -14.53 -7.74 -4.84
N ALA A 23 -13.65 -8.55 -5.44
CA ALA A 23 -14.01 -9.34 -6.62
C ALA A 23 -15.21 -10.27 -6.34
N TRP A 24 -15.25 -10.90 -5.17
CA TRP A 24 -16.37 -11.75 -4.76
C TRP A 24 -17.65 -10.94 -4.55
N LEU A 25 -17.58 -9.79 -3.87
CA LEU A 25 -18.73 -8.91 -3.67
C LEU A 25 -19.27 -8.36 -5.00
N LEU A 26 -18.41 -7.98 -5.95
CA LEU A 26 -18.80 -7.55 -7.30
C LEU A 26 -19.46 -8.68 -8.09
N GLN A 27 -18.98 -9.93 -7.96
CA GLN A 27 -19.64 -11.10 -8.55
C GLN A 27 -20.99 -11.39 -7.91
N LEU A 28 -21.11 -11.25 -6.58
CA LEU A 28 -22.38 -11.37 -5.86
C LEU A 28 -23.36 -10.31 -6.35
N LEU A 29 -22.91 -9.07 -6.51
CA LEU A 29 -23.72 -8.00 -7.08
C LEU A 29 -24.19 -8.39 -8.47
N LEU A 30 -23.31 -8.73 -9.41
CA LEU A 30 -23.70 -9.20 -10.75
C LEU A 30 -24.71 -10.34 -10.70
N ALA A 31 -24.57 -11.30 -9.78
CA ALA A 31 -25.47 -12.45 -9.66
C ALA A 31 -26.89 -12.06 -9.21
N VAL A 32 -27.03 -11.03 -8.38
CA VAL A 32 -28.34 -10.51 -7.94
C VAL A 32 -29.05 -9.75 -9.06
N VAL A 33 -28.29 -9.28 -10.03
CA VAL A 33 -28.55 -8.11 -10.86
C VAL A 33 -28.73 -8.48 -12.33
N ALA A 34 -27.95 -9.45 -12.83
CA ALA A 34 -28.03 -9.94 -14.19
C ALA A 34 -29.42 -10.57 -14.50
N PRO A 35 -29.93 -10.43 -15.74
CA PRO A 35 -31.22 -11.00 -16.14
C PRO A 35 -31.29 -12.51 -15.83
N ARG A 36 -32.32 -12.92 -15.07
CA ARG A 36 -32.53 -14.33 -14.70
C ARG A 36 -32.99 -15.13 -15.91
N SER A 37 -32.09 -15.84 -16.58
CA SER A 37 -32.48 -17.00 -17.38
C SER A 37 -32.79 -18.15 -16.40
N GLY A 38 -34.01 -18.70 -16.48
CA GLY A 38 -34.73 -19.42 -15.42
C GLY A 38 -34.14 -20.67 -14.77
N THR A 39 -32.87 -21.02 -15.00
CA THR A 39 -32.21 -22.23 -14.46
C THR A 39 -30.89 -21.96 -13.71
N THR A 40 -30.47 -20.70 -13.59
CA THR A 40 -29.10 -20.33 -13.19
C THR A 40 -28.89 -20.01 -11.70
N THR A 41 -29.94 -19.82 -10.90
CA THR A 41 -29.83 -19.24 -9.56
C THR A 41 -29.16 -20.17 -8.52
N THR A 42 -29.50 -21.46 -8.50
CA THR A 42 -28.95 -22.40 -7.51
C THR A 42 -27.49 -22.75 -7.81
N ALA A 43 -27.15 -22.98 -9.08
CA ALA A 43 -25.78 -23.25 -9.51
C ALA A 43 -24.85 -22.05 -9.26
N GLN A 44 -25.33 -20.83 -9.51
CA GLN A 44 -24.57 -19.61 -9.25
C GLN A 44 -24.35 -19.34 -7.76
N ARG A 45 -25.38 -19.55 -6.92
CA ARG A 45 -25.23 -19.48 -5.45
C ARG A 45 -24.23 -20.50 -4.94
N ARG A 46 -24.30 -21.74 -5.43
CA ARG A 46 -23.33 -22.80 -5.09
C ARG A 46 -21.91 -22.40 -5.50
N LYS A 47 -21.72 -21.83 -6.69
CA LYS A 47 -20.41 -21.35 -7.16
C LYS A 47 -19.85 -20.24 -6.26
N LEU A 48 -20.66 -19.24 -5.91
CA LEU A 48 -20.25 -18.15 -5.00
C LEU A 48 -19.91 -18.68 -3.60
N ALA A 49 -20.68 -19.63 -3.08
CA ALA A 49 -20.39 -20.28 -1.79
C ALA A 49 -19.09 -21.09 -1.83
N ILE A 50 -18.84 -21.84 -2.91
CA ILE A 50 -17.58 -22.57 -3.10
C ILE A 50 -16.40 -21.60 -3.17
N GLN A 51 -16.53 -20.48 -3.89
CA GLN A 51 -15.48 -19.46 -3.95
C GLN A 51 -15.18 -18.85 -2.57
N LEU A 52 -16.22 -18.46 -1.81
CA LEU A 52 -16.07 -17.93 -0.46
C LEU A 52 -15.41 -18.95 0.47
N ALA A 53 -15.87 -20.20 0.44
CA ALA A 53 -15.29 -21.29 1.21
C ALA A 53 -13.82 -21.52 0.82
N THR A 54 -13.48 -21.44 -0.47
CA THR A 54 -12.10 -21.57 -0.94
C THR A 54 -11.22 -20.45 -0.36
N VAL A 55 -11.67 -19.20 -0.37
CA VAL A 55 -10.94 -18.08 0.25
C VAL A 55 -10.77 -18.28 1.76
N ALA A 56 -11.85 -18.61 2.47
CA ALA A 56 -11.84 -18.83 3.91
C ALA A 56 -10.88 -19.97 4.31
N ILE A 57 -10.95 -21.11 3.62
CA ILE A 57 -10.05 -22.25 3.86
C ILE A 57 -8.60 -21.85 3.55
N SER A 58 -8.35 -21.08 2.49
CA SER A 58 -6.99 -20.61 2.16
C SER A 58 -6.41 -19.68 3.23
N VAL A 59 -7.23 -18.77 3.78
CA VAL A 59 -6.83 -17.90 4.90
C VAL A 59 -6.49 -18.74 6.13
N LEU A 60 -7.34 -19.70 6.50
CA LEU A 60 -7.09 -20.59 7.64
C LEU A 60 -5.81 -21.41 7.45
N ALA A 61 -5.60 -21.96 6.25
CA ALA A 61 -4.39 -22.71 5.92
C ALA A 61 -3.14 -21.83 6.02
N TYR A 62 -3.18 -20.61 5.51
CA TYR A 62 -2.09 -19.63 5.62
C TYR A 62 -1.79 -19.27 7.08
N MET A 63 -2.82 -18.98 7.88
CA MET A 63 -2.65 -18.66 9.31
C MET A 63 -2.05 -19.83 10.08
N MET A 64 -2.51 -21.05 9.81
CA MET A 64 -1.99 -22.27 10.42
C MET A 64 -0.52 -22.50 10.03
N ALA A 65 -0.19 -22.41 8.74
CA ALA A 65 1.18 -22.55 8.26
C ALA A 65 2.12 -21.52 8.88
N THR A 66 1.70 -20.24 8.92
CA THR A 66 2.47 -19.16 9.55
C THR A 66 2.69 -19.41 11.04
N LYS A 67 1.66 -19.88 11.75
CA LYS A 67 1.76 -20.20 13.18
C LYS A 67 2.71 -21.36 13.44
N LEU A 68 2.63 -22.43 12.63
CA LEU A 68 3.52 -23.59 12.75
C LEU A 68 4.97 -23.21 12.43
N LEU A 69 5.20 -22.38 11.41
CA LEU A 69 6.53 -21.90 11.06
C LEU A 69 7.13 -21.05 12.19
N ASN A 70 6.36 -20.14 12.78
CA ASN A 70 6.81 -19.34 13.92
C ASN A 70 7.16 -20.22 15.13
N LEU A 71 6.34 -21.25 15.41
CA LEU A 71 6.62 -22.21 16.48
C LEU A 71 7.91 -22.99 16.20
N ALA A 72 8.13 -23.44 14.96
CA ALA A 72 9.30 -24.21 14.56
C ALA A 72 10.59 -23.38 14.55
N LEU A 73 10.51 -22.09 14.17
CA LEU A 73 11.66 -21.19 14.11
C LEU A 73 11.91 -20.42 15.43
N GLY A 74 11.03 -20.57 16.43
CA GLY A 74 11.11 -19.79 17.67
C GLY A 74 10.91 -18.28 17.47
N THR A 75 10.32 -17.87 16.36
CA THR A 75 10.10 -16.45 16.04
C THR A 75 8.74 -15.97 16.56
N ALA A 76 8.69 -14.76 17.11
CA ALA A 76 7.43 -14.14 17.48
C ALA A 76 6.57 -13.88 16.22
N ALA A 77 5.27 -14.14 16.31
CA ALA A 77 4.34 -13.77 15.24
C ALA A 77 4.37 -12.25 15.05
N THR A 78 4.66 -11.80 13.82
CA THR A 78 4.61 -10.37 13.46
C THR A 78 3.23 -9.78 13.77
N GLY A 79 3.13 -8.49 14.10
CA GLY A 79 1.86 -7.82 14.42
C GLY A 79 0.81 -7.88 13.30
N ARG A 80 1.21 -8.22 12.07
CA ARG A 80 0.31 -8.53 10.93
C ARG A 80 -0.49 -9.82 11.06
N ALA A 81 -0.11 -10.72 11.97
CA ALA A 81 -0.77 -12.01 12.21
C ALA A 81 -1.53 -12.03 13.55
N THR A 82 -1.48 -10.94 14.32
CA THR A 82 -2.23 -10.76 15.56
C THR A 82 -3.39 -9.81 15.32
N PHE A 83 -4.52 -10.09 15.95
CA PHE A 83 -5.68 -9.20 15.89
C PHE A 83 -5.52 -8.04 16.86
N ILE A 84 -6.17 -6.91 16.54
CA ILE A 84 -6.29 -5.79 17.48
C ILE A 84 -7.03 -6.23 18.76
N THR A 85 -6.69 -5.62 19.88
CA THR A 85 -7.47 -5.77 21.12
C THR A 85 -8.66 -4.81 21.11
N TRP A 86 -9.63 -5.05 22.01
CA TRP A 86 -10.80 -4.17 22.15
C TRP A 86 -10.40 -2.71 22.50
N GLU A 87 -9.33 -2.55 23.26
CA GLU A 87 -8.79 -1.24 23.66
C GLU A 87 -8.18 -0.46 22.47
N GLU A 88 -7.65 -1.17 21.47
CA GLU A 88 -7.07 -0.59 20.26
C GLU A 88 -8.14 -0.21 19.22
N ALA A 89 -9.39 -0.68 19.38
CA ALA A 89 -10.46 -0.49 18.39
C ALA A 89 -10.83 0.99 18.13
N PRO A 90 -10.96 1.89 19.13
CA PRO A 90 -11.24 3.31 18.87
C PRO A 90 -10.13 3.98 18.07
N LYS A 91 -8.86 3.69 18.38
CA LYS A 91 -7.72 4.18 17.63
C LYS A 91 -7.77 3.70 16.18
N ARG A 92 -8.11 2.42 15.97
CA ARG A 92 -8.27 1.86 14.63
C ARG A 92 -9.35 2.59 13.82
N VAL A 93 -10.49 2.92 14.42
CA VAL A 93 -11.55 3.69 13.74
C VAL A 93 -11.03 5.03 13.24
N ILE A 94 -10.22 5.75 14.03
CA ILE A 94 -9.63 7.03 13.62
C ILE A 94 -8.66 6.83 12.44
N GLU A 95 -7.80 5.81 12.51
CA GLU A 95 -6.88 5.46 11.42
C GLU A 95 -7.64 5.14 10.13
N VAL A 96 -8.70 4.32 10.22
CA VAL A 96 -9.60 3.98 9.12
C VAL A 96 -10.22 5.23 8.49
N LEU A 97 -10.77 6.13 9.30
CA LEU A 97 -11.37 7.38 8.82
C LEU A 97 -10.32 8.29 8.15
N GLY A 98 -9.09 8.30 8.65
CA GLY A 98 -7.96 9.00 8.04
C GLY A 98 -7.68 8.49 6.62
N VAL A 99 -7.70 7.18 6.41
CA VAL A 99 -7.53 6.57 5.08
C VAL A 99 -8.69 6.92 4.15
N ILE A 100 -9.93 6.87 4.64
CA ILE A 100 -11.11 7.26 3.85
C ILE A 100 -10.99 8.73 3.43
N LYS A 101 -10.54 9.62 4.33
CA LYS A 101 -10.32 11.03 4.00
C LYS A 101 -9.23 11.21 2.95
N GLN A 102 -8.12 10.49 3.06
CA GLN A 102 -7.08 10.46 2.04
C GLN A 102 -7.62 9.94 0.70
N PHE A 103 -8.52 8.96 0.73
CA PHE A 103 -9.14 8.41 -0.46
C PHE A 103 -10.04 9.41 -1.20
N LEU A 104 -10.79 10.25 -0.46
CA LEU A 104 -11.60 11.31 -1.06
C LEU A 104 -10.75 12.36 -1.79
N HIS A 105 -9.46 12.46 -1.45
CA HIS A 105 -8.48 13.18 -2.26
C HIS A 105 -8.00 12.21 -3.36
N VAL A 106 -8.70 12.20 -4.49
CA VAL A 106 -8.63 11.23 -5.62
C VAL A 106 -7.23 11.07 -6.25
N ASP A 107 -6.29 11.87 -5.79
CA ASP A 107 -4.86 11.77 -6.00
C ASP A 107 -4.31 10.35 -5.87
N LEU A 108 -4.94 9.47 -5.09
CA LEU A 108 -4.49 8.11 -4.80
C LEU A 108 -4.47 7.17 -6.02
N ILE A 109 -5.37 7.40 -6.97
CA ILE A 109 -5.49 6.59 -8.20
C ILE A 109 -4.79 7.28 -9.36
N SER A 110 -4.90 8.61 -9.43
CA SER A 110 -4.18 9.42 -10.39
C SER A 110 -3.94 10.83 -9.84
N PRO A 111 -2.70 11.34 -9.86
CA PRO A 111 -2.46 12.76 -9.61
C PRO A 111 -3.02 13.65 -10.72
N ALA A 112 -3.49 13.08 -11.85
CA ALA A 112 -4.10 13.84 -12.93
C ALA A 112 -5.61 14.05 -12.67
N PRO A 113 -6.07 15.31 -12.51
CA PRO A 113 -7.49 15.61 -12.24
C PRO A 113 -8.44 15.01 -13.26
N LEU A 114 -8.03 14.89 -14.53
CA LEU A 114 -8.83 14.31 -15.60
C LEU A 114 -9.15 12.83 -15.34
N THR A 115 -8.17 12.01 -14.97
CA THR A 115 -8.40 10.58 -14.70
C THR A 115 -9.33 10.40 -13.50
N SER A 116 -9.14 11.22 -12.47
CA SER A 116 -9.98 11.27 -11.27
C SER A 116 -11.43 11.63 -11.61
N LEU A 117 -11.63 12.64 -12.47
CA LEU A 117 -12.95 13.02 -12.99
C LEU A 117 -13.57 11.91 -13.84
N LEU A 118 -12.80 11.22 -14.67
CA LEU A 118 -13.29 10.10 -15.48
C LEU A 118 -13.74 8.91 -14.61
N ILE A 119 -12.99 8.59 -13.56
CA ILE A 119 -13.34 7.55 -12.60
C ILE A 119 -14.63 7.93 -11.87
N ALA A 120 -14.69 9.15 -11.32
CA ALA A 120 -15.88 9.65 -10.63
C ALA A 120 -17.09 9.65 -11.58
N GLY A 121 -16.91 10.13 -12.81
CA GLY A 121 -17.93 10.14 -13.86
C GLY A 121 -18.44 8.74 -14.19
N LEU A 122 -17.57 7.73 -14.33
CA LEU A 122 -17.97 6.34 -14.56
C LEU A 122 -18.79 5.78 -13.40
N VAL A 123 -18.37 6.01 -12.16
CA VAL A 123 -19.06 5.52 -10.96
C VAL A 123 -20.42 6.21 -10.79
N LEU A 124 -20.47 7.53 -10.97
CA LEU A 124 -21.71 8.31 -10.89
C LEU A 124 -22.68 7.94 -12.02
N ALA A 125 -22.18 7.83 -13.26
CA ALA A 125 -22.98 7.39 -14.39
C ALA A 125 -23.56 6.00 -14.16
N THR A 126 -22.74 5.05 -13.67
CA THR A 126 -23.22 3.71 -13.31
C THR A 126 -24.34 3.77 -12.28
N SER A 127 -24.14 4.54 -11.21
CA SER A 127 -25.12 4.73 -10.15
C SER A 127 -26.43 5.32 -10.69
N PHE A 128 -26.34 6.33 -11.55
CA PHE A 128 -27.49 6.98 -12.17
C PHE A 128 -28.25 6.06 -13.13
N VAL A 129 -27.53 5.33 -13.99
CA VAL A 129 -28.11 4.37 -14.93
C VAL A 129 -28.86 3.27 -14.19
N ILE A 130 -28.32 2.81 -13.06
CA ILE A 130 -28.97 1.83 -12.21
C ILE A 130 -30.20 2.41 -11.51
N LEU A 131 -30.13 3.66 -11.03
CA LEU A 131 -31.30 4.31 -10.43
C LEU A 131 -32.43 4.51 -11.44
N LEU A 132 -32.12 4.91 -12.68
CA LEU A 132 -33.15 5.15 -13.69
C LEU A 132 -33.69 3.86 -14.30
N LYS A 133 -32.80 2.98 -14.74
CA LYS A 133 -33.13 1.80 -15.58
C LYS A 133 -32.99 0.47 -14.86
N GLY A 134 -32.37 0.45 -13.68
CA GLY A 134 -32.29 -0.76 -12.85
C GLY A 134 -33.63 -1.11 -12.24
N SER A 135 -33.87 -2.41 -12.03
CA SER A 135 -35.08 -2.88 -11.38
C SER A 135 -35.12 -2.42 -9.91
N SER A 136 -36.30 -2.50 -9.26
CA SER A 136 -36.47 -2.15 -7.83
C SER A 136 -35.40 -2.80 -6.93
N THR A 137 -35.01 -4.05 -7.24
CA THR A 137 -33.96 -4.80 -6.53
C THR A 137 -32.57 -4.19 -6.71
N TRP A 138 -32.24 -3.65 -7.88
CA TRP A 138 -30.97 -2.97 -8.11
C TRP A 138 -30.86 -1.68 -7.29
N ARG A 139 -31.95 -0.91 -7.19
CA ARG A 139 -31.97 0.37 -6.48
C ARG A 139 -31.72 0.21 -4.97
N PHE A 140 -32.31 -0.83 -4.37
CA PHE A 140 -32.18 -1.12 -2.93
C PHE A 140 -30.88 -1.84 -2.55
N ALA A 141 -30.36 -2.74 -3.40
CA ALA A 141 -29.17 -3.53 -3.08
C ALA A 141 -27.85 -2.79 -3.36
N LEU A 142 -27.82 -1.94 -4.39
CA LEU A 142 -26.56 -1.50 -4.98
C LEU A 142 -25.96 -0.25 -4.34
N VAL A 143 -26.78 0.71 -3.88
CA VAL A 143 -26.31 1.92 -3.19
C VAL A 143 -25.58 1.59 -1.87
N PRO A 144 -26.16 0.79 -0.95
CA PRO A 144 -25.45 0.38 0.26
C PRO A 144 -24.28 -0.57 -0.05
N ALA A 145 -24.40 -1.42 -1.08
CA ALA A 145 -23.31 -2.32 -1.45
C ALA A 145 -22.10 -1.58 -2.04
N ILE A 146 -22.28 -0.53 -2.84
CA ILE A 146 -21.19 0.34 -3.30
C ILE A 146 -20.55 1.06 -2.11
N GLY A 147 -21.33 1.53 -1.14
CA GLY A 147 -20.81 2.13 0.10
C GLY A 147 -19.96 1.13 0.91
N ILE A 148 -20.46 -0.09 1.13
CA ILE A 148 -19.76 -1.17 1.83
C ILE A 148 -18.53 -1.64 1.06
N LEU A 149 -18.64 -1.79 -0.26
CA LEU A 149 -17.52 -2.12 -1.15
C LEU A 149 -16.44 -1.04 -1.06
N THR A 150 -16.83 0.23 -1.09
CA THR A 150 -15.93 1.37 -0.95
C THR A 150 -15.23 1.31 0.41
N LEU A 151 -15.95 1.02 1.50
CA LEU A 151 -15.41 0.90 2.85
C LEU A 151 -14.44 -0.29 3.00
N ILE A 152 -14.83 -1.47 2.50
CA ILE A 152 -13.98 -2.67 2.49
C ILE A 152 -12.75 -2.44 1.61
N SER A 153 -12.90 -1.72 0.50
CA SER A 153 -11.80 -1.44 -0.44
C SER A 153 -10.83 -0.36 0.01
N SER A 154 -11.28 0.58 0.85
CA SER A 154 -10.46 1.68 1.36
C SER A 154 -9.66 1.31 2.60
N VAL A 155 -10.07 0.29 3.35
CA VAL A 155 -9.45 -0.04 4.66
C VAL A 155 -8.96 -1.48 4.69
N GLY A 156 -9.64 -2.38 3.97
CA GLY A 156 -9.28 -3.77 3.82
C GLY A 156 -9.59 -4.64 5.04
N ILE A 157 -9.59 -5.95 4.81
CA ILE A 157 -9.60 -6.98 5.87
C ILE A 157 -8.38 -6.81 6.78
N ILE A 158 -7.29 -6.23 6.27
CA ILE A 158 -6.07 -5.92 7.04
C ILE A 158 -6.27 -4.98 8.22
N SER A 159 -7.38 -4.23 8.26
CA SER A 159 -7.73 -3.31 9.35
C SER A 159 -8.03 -4.00 10.69
N VAL A 160 -8.15 -5.33 10.71
CA VAL A 160 -8.30 -6.11 11.96
C VAL A 160 -6.96 -6.53 12.56
N GLY A 161 -5.86 -6.42 11.80
CA GLY A 161 -4.52 -6.79 12.25
C GLY A 161 -3.91 -5.71 13.12
N ARG A 162 -3.06 -6.07 14.09
CA ARG A 162 -2.45 -5.10 15.00
C ARG A 162 -1.61 -4.07 14.25
N ASP A 163 -0.80 -4.53 13.30
CA ASP A 163 -0.04 -3.65 12.40
C ASP A 163 -0.93 -3.15 11.25
N PHE A 164 -1.36 -1.90 11.33
CA PHE A 164 -2.10 -1.24 10.25
C PHE A 164 -1.28 -0.15 9.60
N TRP A 165 -0.91 -0.42 8.35
CA TRP A 165 -0.05 0.44 7.56
C TRP A 165 -0.68 0.62 6.17
N PRO A 166 -1.74 1.45 6.06
CA PRO A 166 -2.49 1.64 4.83
C PRO A 166 -1.65 2.48 3.86
N MET A 167 -0.98 1.81 2.94
CA MET A 167 -0.15 2.45 1.92
C MET A 167 -0.90 2.46 0.58
N PRO A 168 -0.58 3.35 -0.37
CA PRO A 168 -1.26 3.37 -1.66
C PRO A 168 -1.25 1.99 -2.36
N ARG A 169 -0.17 1.21 -2.21
CA ARG A 169 -0.08 -0.18 -2.70
C ARG A 169 -1.04 -1.18 -2.04
N THR A 170 -1.52 -0.94 -0.82
CA THR A 170 -2.54 -1.80 -0.18
C THR A 170 -3.96 -1.47 -0.64
N LEU A 171 -4.12 -0.34 -1.35
CA LEU A 171 -5.39 0.20 -1.81
C LEU A 171 -5.65 -0.12 -3.30
N VAL A 172 -4.79 -0.91 -3.96
CA VAL A 172 -4.88 -1.27 -5.39
C VAL A 172 -6.23 -1.89 -5.76
N ALA A 173 -6.87 -2.59 -4.82
CA ALA A 173 -8.15 -3.24 -5.05
C ALA A 173 -9.30 -2.26 -5.36
N ILE A 174 -9.12 -0.97 -5.06
CA ILE A 174 -10.06 0.09 -5.42
C ILE A 174 -10.27 0.23 -6.93
N ALA A 175 -9.27 -0.13 -7.74
CA ALA A 175 -9.35 -0.07 -9.20
C ALA A 175 -10.45 -1.01 -9.76
N LEU A 176 -10.91 -1.99 -8.98
CA LEU A 176 -12.02 -2.86 -9.35
C LEU A 176 -13.37 -2.13 -9.42
N ILE A 177 -13.54 -1.01 -8.69
CA ILE A 177 -14.77 -0.22 -8.70
C ILE A 177 -15.02 0.44 -10.08
N PRO A 178 -14.09 1.24 -10.64
CA PRO A 178 -14.28 1.78 -11.98
C PRO A 178 -14.27 0.69 -13.06
N ALA A 179 -13.54 -0.41 -12.89
CA ALA A 179 -13.60 -1.55 -13.80
C ALA A 179 -15.02 -2.17 -13.84
N PHE A 180 -15.63 -2.36 -12.67
CA PHE A 180 -17.00 -2.81 -12.56
C PHE A 180 -17.99 -1.85 -13.22
N ALA A 181 -17.85 -0.55 -12.95
CA ALA A 181 -18.66 0.50 -13.58
C ALA A 181 -18.59 0.42 -15.11
N ALA A 182 -17.38 0.29 -15.66
CA ALA A 182 -17.16 0.14 -17.10
C ALA A 182 -17.80 -1.14 -17.67
N CYS A 183 -17.89 -2.23 -16.91
CA CYS A 183 -18.58 -3.45 -17.34
C CYS A 183 -20.10 -3.35 -17.26
N ILE A 184 -20.65 -2.67 -16.25
CA ILE A 184 -22.09 -2.62 -16.01
C ILE A 184 -22.81 -1.70 -17.00
N ILE A 185 -22.24 -0.55 -17.34
CA ILE A 185 -22.89 0.42 -18.22
C ILE A 185 -23.32 -0.22 -19.57
N PRO A 186 -22.44 -0.95 -20.31
CA PRO A 186 -22.82 -1.64 -21.54
C PRO A 186 -23.88 -2.74 -21.37
N LEU A 187 -23.97 -3.37 -20.19
CA LEU A 187 -24.96 -4.41 -19.91
C LEU A 187 -26.37 -3.84 -19.75
N ILE A 188 -26.48 -2.61 -19.25
CA ILE A 188 -27.78 -1.93 -19.05
C ILE A 188 -28.14 -1.07 -20.26
N ILE A 189 -27.15 -0.41 -20.86
CA ILE A 189 -27.32 0.51 -21.99
C ILE A 189 -26.72 -0.11 -23.24
N THR A 190 -27.59 -0.56 -24.15
CA THR A 190 -27.21 -1.14 -25.45
C THR A 190 -26.83 -0.08 -26.51
N SER A 191 -26.56 1.16 -26.11
CA SER A 191 -26.23 2.25 -27.04
C SER A 191 -24.78 2.17 -27.53
N PRO A 192 -24.53 2.23 -28.86
CA PRO A 192 -23.17 2.19 -29.40
C PRO A 192 -22.34 3.40 -28.94
N ILE A 193 -22.97 4.55 -28.72
CA ILE A 193 -22.29 5.77 -28.24
C ILE A 193 -21.82 5.57 -26.80
N ALA A 194 -22.68 5.03 -25.93
CA ALA A 194 -22.32 4.75 -24.54
C ALA A 194 -21.14 3.77 -24.46
N ASN A 195 -21.16 2.71 -25.28
CA ASN A 195 -20.07 1.73 -25.32
C ASN A 195 -18.75 2.34 -25.79
N ARG A 196 -18.78 3.22 -26.81
CA ARG A 196 -17.59 3.95 -27.27
C ARG A 196 -17.03 4.88 -26.18
N LEU A 197 -17.90 5.62 -25.49
CA LEU A 197 -17.48 6.50 -24.39
C LEU A 197 -16.86 5.72 -23.24
N VAL A 198 -17.50 4.64 -22.79
CA VAL A 198 -16.95 3.76 -21.73
C VAL A 198 -15.60 3.18 -22.15
N THR A 199 -15.47 2.73 -23.40
CA THR A 199 -14.21 2.18 -23.93
C THR A 199 -13.12 3.24 -23.96
N ALA A 200 -13.42 4.44 -24.48
CA ALA A 200 -12.47 5.55 -24.54
C ALA A 200 -12.03 6.00 -23.13
N SER A 201 -12.96 6.19 -22.20
CA SER A 201 -12.66 6.53 -20.81
C SER A 201 -11.80 5.47 -20.14
N SER A 202 -12.12 4.19 -20.35
CA SER A 202 -11.34 3.07 -19.81
C SER A 202 -9.91 3.05 -20.39
N ALA A 203 -9.75 3.29 -21.69
CA ALA A 203 -8.44 3.39 -22.33
C ALA A 203 -7.60 4.55 -21.76
N ILE A 204 -8.21 5.73 -21.59
CA ILE A 204 -7.53 6.90 -20.98
C ILE A 204 -7.11 6.57 -19.55
N ILE A 205 -7.98 5.96 -18.76
CA ILE A 205 -7.69 5.54 -17.38
C ILE A 205 -6.51 4.57 -17.37
N LEU A 206 -6.53 3.52 -18.20
CA LEU A 206 -5.44 2.53 -18.29
C LEU A 206 -4.10 3.16 -18.68
N ILE A 207 -4.08 4.01 -19.70
CA ILE A 207 -2.86 4.74 -20.12
C ILE A 207 -2.36 5.63 -18.98
N SER A 208 -3.27 6.32 -18.28
CA SER A 208 -2.92 7.18 -17.13
C SER A 208 -2.27 6.35 -16.02
N PHE A 209 -2.84 5.19 -15.68
CA PHE A 209 -2.28 4.26 -14.69
C PHE A 209 -0.88 3.77 -15.09
N MET A 210 -0.68 3.39 -16.36
CA MET A 210 0.64 3.01 -16.87
C MET A 210 1.65 4.16 -16.73
N GLY A 211 1.23 5.38 -17.04
CA GLY A 211 2.03 6.59 -16.88
C GLY A 211 2.47 6.82 -15.42
N ILE A 212 1.54 6.69 -14.47
CA ILE A 212 1.83 6.84 -13.04
C ILE A 212 2.76 5.73 -12.55
N GLY A 213 2.53 4.48 -12.96
CA GLY A 213 3.41 3.37 -12.60
C GLY A 213 4.85 3.60 -13.07
N ASN A 214 5.01 4.06 -14.32
CA ASN A 214 6.32 4.44 -14.85
C ASN A 214 6.94 5.64 -14.12
N LEU A 215 6.14 6.65 -13.76
CA LEU A 215 6.60 7.79 -12.98
C LEU A 215 7.10 7.36 -11.60
N VAL A 216 6.31 6.54 -10.88
CA VAL A 216 6.68 5.97 -9.57
C VAL A 216 8.00 5.21 -9.69
N ALA A 217 8.13 4.32 -10.69
CA ALA A 217 9.37 3.55 -10.89
C ALA A 217 10.57 4.45 -11.22
N THR A 218 10.37 5.45 -12.08
CA THR A 218 11.43 6.40 -12.47
C THR A 218 11.87 7.26 -11.28
N GLU A 219 10.93 7.73 -10.46
CA GLU A 219 11.22 8.46 -9.22
C GLU A 219 11.93 7.58 -8.19
N GLN A 220 11.58 6.28 -8.06
CA GLN A 220 12.31 5.34 -7.21
C GLN A 220 13.77 5.18 -7.67
N VAL A 221 14.01 5.01 -8.97
CA VAL A 221 15.38 4.90 -9.52
C VAL A 221 16.18 6.17 -9.25
N ARG A 222 15.56 7.35 -9.39
CA ARG A 222 16.20 8.63 -9.05
C ARG A 222 16.52 8.72 -7.57
N MET A 223 15.63 8.25 -6.68
CA MET A 223 15.87 8.20 -5.24
C MET A 223 17.05 7.27 -4.93
N ASN A 224 17.05 6.05 -5.46
CA ASN A 224 18.12 5.07 -5.23
C ASN A 224 19.49 5.60 -5.69
N LYS A 225 19.55 6.29 -6.84
CA LYS A 225 20.79 6.92 -7.31
C LYS A 225 21.28 8.01 -6.36
N ARG A 226 20.38 8.80 -5.78
CA ARG A 226 20.73 9.81 -4.78
C ARG A 226 21.22 9.18 -3.50
N ASP A 227 20.56 8.13 -3.04
CA ASP A 227 20.96 7.39 -1.85
C ASP A 227 22.36 6.76 -2.04
N ALA A 228 22.64 6.25 -3.23
CA ALA A 228 23.98 5.76 -3.60
C ALA A 228 25.03 6.88 -3.66
N LEU A 229 24.70 8.04 -4.24
CA LEU A 229 25.61 9.20 -4.26
C LEU A 229 25.88 9.74 -2.85
N PHE A 230 24.87 9.74 -1.98
CA PHE A 230 25.04 10.10 -0.57
C PHE A 230 25.98 9.12 0.12
N ALA A 231 25.78 7.81 -0.04
CA ALA A 231 26.68 6.78 0.50
C ALA A 231 28.12 6.98 0.02
N ALA A 232 28.30 7.18 -1.29
CA ALA A 232 29.61 7.44 -1.89
C ALA A 232 30.28 8.68 -1.28
N SER A 233 29.52 9.77 -1.12
CA SER A 233 30.02 11.03 -0.56
C SER A 233 30.39 10.90 0.91
N LEU A 234 29.62 10.12 1.66
CA LEU A 234 29.88 9.81 3.06
C LEU A 234 31.18 9.01 3.20
N VAL A 235 31.33 7.92 2.44
CA VAL A 235 32.49 7.03 2.50
C VAL A 235 33.76 7.70 1.97
N ALA A 236 33.64 8.57 0.97
CA ALA A 236 34.77 9.36 0.48
C ALA A 236 35.30 10.35 1.53
N ARG A 237 34.45 10.78 2.47
CA ARG A 237 34.80 11.75 3.51
C ARG A 237 35.13 11.11 4.85
N ILE A 238 34.48 9.99 5.16
CA ILE A 238 34.61 9.27 6.42
C ILE A 238 35.01 7.83 6.07
N PRO A 239 36.27 7.44 6.30
CA PRO A 239 36.73 6.10 6.00
C PRO A 239 36.04 5.11 6.95
N LEU A 240 35.04 4.39 6.44
CA LEU A 240 34.42 3.30 7.18
C LEU A 240 35.25 2.03 6.98
N THR A 241 35.30 1.19 8.02
CA THR A 241 35.95 -0.13 7.96
C THR A 241 34.93 -1.21 8.32
N PRO A 242 35.17 -2.49 7.96
CA PRO A 242 34.28 -3.56 8.34
C PRO A 242 34.07 -3.62 9.85
N GLY A 243 32.81 -3.62 10.28
CA GLY A 243 32.45 -3.64 11.70
C GLY A 243 32.37 -2.28 12.39
N THR A 244 32.66 -1.16 11.71
CA THR A 244 32.46 0.18 12.29
C THR A 244 31.01 0.36 12.73
N HIS A 245 30.78 0.91 13.93
CA HIS A 245 29.46 1.32 14.38
C HIS A 245 29.13 2.69 13.77
N LEU A 246 28.01 2.79 13.06
CA LEU A 246 27.62 4.01 12.33
C LEU A 246 26.21 4.45 12.70
N ALA A 247 26.11 5.61 13.33
CA ALA A 247 24.86 6.30 13.61
C ALA A 247 24.60 7.42 12.60
N ILE A 248 23.52 7.29 11.82
CA ILE A 248 23.04 8.37 10.93
C ILE A 248 21.77 8.97 11.54
N ILE A 249 21.83 10.22 11.98
CA ILE A 249 20.75 10.91 12.71
C ILE A 249 20.00 11.88 11.80
N GLY A 250 18.69 11.95 11.95
CA GLY A 250 17.81 12.77 11.12
C GLY A 250 17.66 12.23 9.70
N GLY A 251 17.32 13.09 8.75
CA GLY A 251 17.23 12.71 7.34
C GLY A 251 15.86 12.99 6.74
N PRO A 252 15.81 13.53 5.51
CA PRO A 252 14.56 13.91 4.90
C PRO A 252 13.79 12.67 4.44
N ASN A 253 12.48 12.66 4.66
CA ASN A 253 11.58 11.67 4.03
C ASN A 253 11.71 11.74 2.50
N ASN A 254 11.92 12.94 1.96
CA ASN A 254 12.13 13.23 0.54
C ASN A 254 12.78 14.62 0.30
N ALA A 255 14.11 14.72 0.25
CA ALA A 255 14.78 16.04 0.17
C ALA A 255 14.49 16.88 -1.11
N PHE A 256 13.73 16.36 -2.09
CA PHE A 256 13.74 16.87 -3.46
C PHE A 256 12.38 16.94 -4.16
N GLY A 257 11.27 17.06 -3.41
CA GLY A 257 9.97 17.41 -3.99
C GLY A 257 9.45 16.42 -5.04
N LEU A 258 9.76 15.12 -4.88
CA LEU A 258 9.22 14.07 -5.74
C LEU A 258 7.70 14.03 -5.63
N SER A 259 7.02 13.93 -6.78
CA SER A 259 5.57 14.05 -6.88
C SER A 259 4.81 12.84 -6.36
N THR A 260 5.47 11.68 -6.27
CA THR A 260 4.86 10.41 -5.90
C THR A 260 5.23 9.92 -4.49
N VAL A 261 5.84 10.77 -3.66
CA VAL A 261 6.15 10.43 -2.26
C VAL A 261 4.86 10.37 -1.46
N ARG A 262 4.41 9.15 -1.17
CA ARG A 262 3.21 8.90 -0.37
C ARG A 262 3.37 7.64 0.44
N GLY A 263 3.23 7.79 1.76
CA GLY A 263 3.46 6.70 2.68
C GLY A 263 4.92 6.24 2.57
N ASP A 264 5.12 4.97 2.16
CA ASP A 264 6.44 4.36 1.98
C ASP A 264 6.85 4.20 0.50
N MET A 265 6.14 4.86 -0.42
CA MET A 265 6.56 4.91 -1.82
C MET A 265 7.60 6.01 -2.02
N ASN A 266 8.68 5.67 -2.72
CA ASN A 266 9.71 6.64 -3.15
C ASN A 266 10.34 7.44 -2.01
N ILE A 267 10.43 6.82 -0.84
CA ILE A 267 11.15 7.34 0.33
C ILE A 267 12.65 6.99 0.25
N SER A 268 13.50 7.81 0.85
CA SER A 268 14.93 7.52 0.96
C SER A 268 15.20 6.38 1.94
N ALA A 269 16.20 5.55 1.66
CA ALA A 269 16.71 4.55 2.60
C ALA A 269 17.33 5.19 3.86
N TYR A 270 17.61 6.50 3.83
CA TYR A 270 18.12 7.26 4.97
C TYR A 270 17.04 7.95 5.80
N TRP A 271 15.75 7.71 5.52
CA TRP A 271 14.65 8.21 6.36
C TRP A 271 14.35 7.29 7.56
N PRO A 272 14.02 5.98 7.39
CA PRO A 272 13.83 5.10 8.54
C PRO A 272 15.14 4.84 9.26
N LEU A 273 15.14 4.87 10.59
CA LEU A 273 16.35 4.60 11.39
C LEU A 273 16.96 3.23 11.09
N TRP A 274 16.11 2.20 10.96
CA TRP A 274 16.52 0.80 10.81
C TRP A 274 17.14 0.46 9.44
N SER A 275 17.03 1.33 8.43
CA SER A 275 17.56 1.08 7.08
C SER A 275 18.88 1.78 6.79
N LYS A 276 19.24 2.83 7.53
CA LYS A 276 20.35 3.73 7.15
C LYS A 276 21.70 3.01 7.08
N THR A 277 22.06 2.28 8.14
CA THR A 277 23.34 1.57 8.22
C THR A 277 23.41 0.41 7.23
N LYS A 278 22.27 -0.26 6.99
CA LYS A 278 22.16 -1.31 5.97
C LYS A 278 22.32 -0.76 4.56
N ALA A 279 21.77 0.42 4.26
CA ALA A 279 21.93 1.08 2.97
C ALA A 279 23.39 1.42 2.68
N ILE A 280 24.13 1.90 3.68
CA ILE A 280 25.58 2.11 3.56
C ILE A 280 26.32 0.79 3.36
N SER A 281 26.02 -0.23 4.16
CA SER A 281 26.66 -1.56 4.07
C SER A 281 26.48 -2.19 2.68
N GLU A 282 25.27 -2.11 2.13
CA GLU A 282 24.96 -2.59 0.78
C GLU A 282 25.77 -1.83 -0.29
N PHE A 283 25.93 -0.52 -0.13
CA PHE A 283 26.67 0.30 -1.10
C PHE A 283 28.18 0.00 -1.08
N ILE A 284 28.78 -0.15 0.10
CA ILE A 284 30.23 -0.37 0.23
C ILE A 284 30.65 -1.83 0.07
N GLY A 285 29.69 -2.77 0.14
CA GLY A 285 29.93 -4.21 -0.06
C GLY A 285 30.47 -4.95 1.17
N TYR A 286 30.43 -4.35 2.37
CA TYR A 286 30.80 -4.98 3.63
C TYR A 286 29.97 -4.44 4.80
N PRO A 287 29.83 -5.19 5.91
CA PRO A 287 28.94 -4.81 6.99
C PRO A 287 29.50 -3.63 7.81
N VAL A 288 28.65 -2.63 7.99
CA VAL A 288 28.73 -1.60 9.03
C VAL A 288 27.68 -1.96 10.07
N LEU A 289 27.99 -1.79 11.35
CA LEU A 289 27.09 -2.18 12.43
C LEU A 289 26.19 -1.01 12.82
N PRO A 290 24.88 -1.26 13.05
CA PRO A 290 23.99 -0.23 13.59
C PRO A 290 24.42 0.11 15.03
N PRO A 291 24.16 1.33 15.50
CA PRO A 291 24.46 1.69 16.87
C PRO A 291 23.57 0.91 17.83
N ASP A 292 24.08 0.59 19.01
CA ASP A 292 23.24 0.15 20.13
C ASP A 292 22.38 1.30 20.68
N GLU A 293 21.53 1.02 21.68
CA GLU A 293 20.64 2.03 22.25
C GLU A 293 21.39 3.20 22.90
N GLN A 294 22.52 2.94 23.57
CA GLN A 294 23.30 3.99 24.25
C GLN A 294 24.07 4.84 23.25
N GLU A 295 24.68 4.22 22.25
CA GLU A 295 25.33 4.88 21.10
C GLU A 295 24.35 5.74 20.33
N LEU A 296 23.12 5.25 20.11
CA LEU A 296 22.08 6.01 19.43
C LEU A 296 21.69 7.28 20.21
N THR A 297 21.47 7.17 21.52
CA THR A 297 21.16 8.33 22.37
C THR A 297 22.30 9.34 22.35
N ARG A 298 23.55 8.91 22.53
CA ARG A 298 24.72 9.80 22.46
C ARG A 298 24.85 10.49 21.10
N SER A 299 24.56 9.76 20.01
CA SER A 299 24.57 10.31 18.65
C SER A 299 23.48 11.36 18.44
N GLN A 300 22.30 11.16 19.02
CA GLN A 300 21.20 12.14 18.98
C GLN A 300 21.57 13.40 19.75
N GLU A 301 22.17 13.27 20.93
CA GLU A 301 22.65 14.39 21.73
C GLU A 301 23.74 15.17 21.00
N TYR A 302 24.69 14.48 20.39
CA TYR A 302 25.72 15.11 19.55
C TYR A 302 25.09 15.90 18.39
N CYS A 303 24.17 15.30 17.63
CA CYS A 303 23.53 15.98 16.50
C CYS A 303 22.54 17.08 16.89
N ALA A 304 22.06 17.10 18.14
CA ALA A 304 21.28 18.19 18.70
C ALA A 304 22.16 19.37 19.17
N SER A 305 23.45 19.15 19.40
CA SER A 305 24.39 20.19 19.84
C SER A 305 24.49 21.32 18.82
N PRO A 306 24.56 22.60 19.27
CA PRO A 306 24.79 23.74 18.38
C PRO A 306 26.09 23.65 17.57
N LEU A 307 27.07 22.86 18.05
CA LEU A 307 28.36 22.66 17.40
C LEU A 307 28.30 21.69 16.21
N ALA A 308 27.25 20.85 16.14
CA ALA A 308 27.06 19.92 15.03
C ALA A 308 26.32 20.61 13.87
N GLY A 309 26.93 20.57 12.69
CA GLY A 309 26.30 21.02 11.45
C GLY A 309 25.38 19.95 10.88
N SER A 310 24.48 20.33 9.98
CA SER A 310 23.76 19.35 9.15
C SER A 310 24.56 19.04 7.89
N TRP A 311 24.50 17.78 7.45
CA TRP A 311 25.17 17.33 6.24
C TRP A 311 24.76 18.22 5.05
N PRO A 312 25.71 18.69 4.21
CA PRO A 312 27.11 18.24 4.09
C PRO A 312 28.16 19.09 4.83
N ALA A 313 27.81 19.86 5.86
CA ALA A 313 28.76 20.74 6.56
C ALA A 313 29.99 19.98 7.11
N THR A 314 31.15 20.64 7.24
CA THR A 314 32.42 20.01 7.70
C THR A 314 32.34 19.42 9.11
N ASN A 315 31.46 19.96 9.95
CA ASN A 315 31.16 19.51 11.32
C ASN A 315 29.85 18.69 11.42
N SER A 316 29.36 18.12 10.31
CA SER A 316 28.18 17.25 10.31
C SER A 316 28.48 15.77 10.56
N SER A 317 29.75 15.46 10.82
CA SER A 317 30.19 14.12 11.13
C SER A 317 31.34 14.16 12.13
N ALA A 318 31.38 13.20 13.05
CA ALA A 318 32.48 13.00 13.97
C ALA A 318 32.65 11.52 14.29
N GLU A 319 33.86 11.16 14.71
CA GLU A 319 34.15 9.90 15.38
C GLU A 319 34.19 10.20 16.89
N LEU A 320 33.43 9.44 17.68
CA LEU A 320 33.42 9.54 19.14
C LEU A 320 34.44 8.55 19.74
N ASP A 321 34.77 8.71 21.02
CA ASP A 321 35.91 8.06 21.70
C ASP A 321 35.95 6.51 21.65
N ASP A 322 34.84 5.87 21.29
CA ASP A 322 34.65 4.42 21.17
C ASP A 322 34.72 3.89 19.72
N GLY A 323 35.06 4.75 18.76
CA GLY A 323 35.06 4.41 17.33
C GLY A 323 33.67 4.44 16.70
N LEU A 324 32.67 4.98 17.42
CA LEU A 324 31.35 5.27 16.87
C LEU A 324 31.45 6.44 15.89
N VAL A 325 31.07 6.19 14.64
CA VAL A 325 30.95 7.23 13.64
C VAL A 325 29.53 7.79 13.67
N VAL A 326 29.41 9.11 13.83
CA VAL A 326 28.13 9.82 13.85
C VAL A 326 28.03 10.74 12.64
N VAL A 327 26.88 10.73 11.97
CA VAL A 327 26.55 11.61 10.85
C VAL A 327 25.20 12.27 11.07
N CYS A 328 25.18 13.60 11.07
CA CYS A 328 23.99 14.42 11.32
C CYS A 328 23.40 14.93 10.00
N LEU A 329 22.30 14.34 9.54
CA LEU A 329 21.62 14.77 8.30
C LEU A 329 20.75 16.00 8.50
N SER A 330 20.06 16.05 9.62
CA SER A 330 19.23 17.17 10.07
C SER A 330 19.24 17.19 11.59
N ARG A 331 18.92 18.33 12.18
CA ARG A 331 18.69 18.37 13.63
C ARG A 331 17.51 17.44 13.98
N PRO A 332 17.66 16.58 15.00
CA PRO A 332 16.63 15.61 15.41
C PRO A 332 15.37 16.28 15.97
#